data_AF-J9ELU0-F1
#
_entry.id   AF-J9ELU0-F1
#
_cell.length_a   1.000
_cell.length_b   1.000
_cell.length_c   1.000
_cell.angle_alpha   90.00
_cell.angle_beta   90.00
_cell.angle_gamma   90.00
#
_symmetry.space_group_name_H-M   'P 1'
#
loop_
_entity.id
_entity.type
_entity.pdbx_description
1 polymer ?
#
loop_
_entity_poly.entity_id
_entity_poly.type
_entity_poly.pdbx_seq_one_letter_code
_entity_poly.pdbx_strand_id
1 'polypeptide(L)'
;MQQVILILSRLIATCRKQWLSNNSARFILGILIGILLGFCVTFETATQSILIKQPKQFTTINSNTSVLSDIQIQCIIFIHPNQLFKRKYVQTLRDTYTKQCNHTVYITNSEGIRRNFSEEINVAFVKTKKTQYHWDLYREIIKYSTKYNQQQSQFWTIISDEQTFIVMANLRRLLSAFNNSQQSFILGRISSK
;
A
#
# COMPACT_ATOMS: atom_id res chain seq x y z
N MET A 1 33.75 -61.61 45.42
CA MET A 1 32.85 -60.43 45.35
C MET A 1 33.49 -59.19 44.70
N GLN A 2 34.77 -58.88 44.91
CA GLN A 2 35.41 -57.67 44.36
C GLN A 2 35.52 -57.62 42.82
N GLN A 3 35.70 -58.75 42.13
CA GLN A 3 35.80 -58.77 40.66
C GLN A 3 34.48 -58.44 39.95
N VAL A 4 33.33 -58.79 40.54
CA VAL A 4 32.01 -58.54 39.94
C VAL A 4 31.66 -57.03 39.99
N ILE A 5 32.09 -56.33 41.05
CA ILE A 5 31.89 -54.89 41.24
C ILE A 5 32.71 -54.07 40.22
N LEU A 6 33.94 -54.52 39.91
CA LEU A 6 34.80 -53.87 38.91
C LEU A 6 34.27 -54.02 37.47
N ILE A 7 33.63 -55.15 37.15
CA ILE A 7 33.05 -55.38 35.82
C ILE A 7 31.75 -54.58 35.64
N LEU A 8 30.87 -54.54 36.66
CA LEU A 8 29.66 -53.71 36.61
C LEU A 8 29.96 -52.22 36.53
N SER A 9 30.94 -51.72 37.30
CA SER A 9 31.31 -50.30 37.28
C SER A 9 31.88 -49.84 35.92
N ARG A 10 32.62 -50.70 35.21
CA ARG A 10 33.09 -50.44 33.84
C ARG A 10 31.97 -50.42 32.81
N LEU A 11 30.99 -51.33 32.91
CA LEU A 11 29.81 -51.38 32.04
C LEU A 11 28.89 -50.17 32.23
N ILE A 12 28.70 -49.71 33.47
CA ILE A 12 27.89 -48.53 33.79
C ILE A 12 28.56 -47.25 33.28
N ALA A 13 29.90 -47.16 33.37
CA ALA A 13 30.65 -46.02 32.86
C ALA A 13 30.65 -45.92 31.32
N THR A 14 30.76 -47.04 30.60
CA THR A 14 30.67 -47.06 29.13
C THR A 14 29.25 -46.78 28.63
N CYS A 15 28.23 -47.33 29.30
CA CYS A 15 26.83 -47.08 28.93
C CYS A 15 26.41 -45.61 29.13
N ARG A 16 26.88 -44.97 30.21
CA ARG A 16 26.64 -43.53 30.47
C ARG A 16 27.33 -42.63 29.44
N LYS A 17 28.53 -42.99 28.99
CA LYS A 17 29.28 -42.24 27.96
C LYS A 17 28.63 -42.37 26.57
N GLN A 18 28.09 -43.54 26.24
CA GLN A 18 27.35 -43.79 25.00
C GLN A 18 25.98 -43.07 24.98
N TRP A 19 25.29 -43.01 26.12
CA TRP A 19 23.99 -42.32 26.24
C TRP A 19 24.11 -40.78 26.20
N LEU A 20 25.14 -40.22 26.84
CA LEU A 20 25.47 -38.79 26.74
C LEU A 20 25.89 -38.38 25.32
N SER A 21 26.63 -39.24 24.61
CA SER A 21 27.06 -39.01 23.22
C SER A 21 25.87 -38.94 22.25
N ASN A 22 24.89 -39.82 22.39
CA ASN A 22 23.72 -39.81 21.51
C ASN A 22 22.82 -38.59 21.76
N ASN A 23 22.69 -38.13 23.00
CA ASN A 23 21.89 -36.94 23.31
C ASN A 23 22.59 -35.65 22.89
N SER A 24 23.92 -35.55 23.04
CA SER A 24 24.68 -34.39 22.54
C SER A 24 24.69 -34.34 21.01
N ALA A 25 24.81 -35.48 20.32
CA ALA A 25 24.70 -35.54 18.87
C ALA A 25 23.31 -35.09 18.36
N ARG A 26 22.23 -35.47 19.05
CA ARG A 26 20.86 -35.00 18.74
C ARG A 26 20.71 -33.49 18.94
N PHE A 27 21.32 -32.92 19.98
CA PHE A 27 21.33 -31.48 20.22
C PHE A 27 22.11 -30.72 19.14
N ILE A 28 23.29 -31.20 18.76
CA ILE A 28 24.10 -30.60 17.70
C ILE A 28 23.37 -30.67 16.35
N LEU A 29 22.71 -31.79 16.06
CA LEU A 29 21.88 -31.94 14.85
C LEU A 29 20.70 -30.96 14.85
N GLY A 30 20.03 -30.78 16.00
CA GLY A 30 18.94 -29.81 16.15
C GLY A 30 19.40 -28.36 15.93
N ILE A 31 20.57 -27.99 16.43
CA ILE A 31 21.17 -26.66 16.22
C ILE A 31 21.54 -26.47 14.74
N LEU A 32 22.15 -27.48 14.10
CA LEU A 32 22.50 -27.42 12.68
C LEU A 32 21.25 -27.29 11.80
N ILE A 33 20.18 -28.05 12.07
CA ILE A 33 18.91 -27.94 11.35
C ILE A 33 18.27 -26.57 11.58
N GLY A 34 18.31 -26.04 12.80
CA GLY A 34 17.80 -24.71 13.11
C GLY A 34 18.56 -23.59 12.39
N ILE A 35 19.90 -23.70 12.29
CA ILE A 35 20.72 -22.77 11.51
C ILE A 35 20.41 -22.90 10.02
N LEU A 36 20.26 -24.12 9.49
CA LEU A 36 19.94 -24.34 8.07
C LEU A 36 18.56 -23.77 7.71
N LEU A 37 17.55 -24.00 8.54
CA LEU A 37 16.21 -23.42 8.38
C LEU A 37 16.25 -21.89 8.52
N GLY A 38 17.04 -21.37 9.46
CA GLY A 38 17.28 -19.92 9.59
C GLY A 38 17.89 -19.30 8.34
N PHE A 39 18.90 -19.95 7.74
CA PHE A 39 19.50 -19.54 6.48
C PHE A 39 18.53 -19.65 5.29
N CYS A 40 17.66 -20.67 5.25
CA CYS A 40 16.64 -20.76 4.21
C CYS A 40 15.57 -19.66 4.32
N VAL A 41 15.24 -19.20 5.53
CA VAL A 41 14.27 -18.11 5.76
C VAL A 41 14.88 -16.73 5.51
N THR A 42 16.20 -16.55 5.69
CA THR A 42 16.85 -15.26 5.43
C THR A 42 17.09 -14.95 3.95
N PHE A 43 16.85 -15.89 3.03
CA PHE A 43 17.06 -15.69 1.58
C PHE A 43 15.85 -15.18 0.78
N GLU A 44 14.78 -14.70 1.44
CA GLU A 44 13.69 -13.94 0.79
C GLU A 44 13.60 -12.47 1.24
N THR A 45 14.63 -11.94 1.90
CA THR A 45 14.83 -10.48 1.95
C THR A 45 16.00 -10.09 1.05
N ALA A 46 15.99 -10.58 -0.19
CA ALA A 46 16.56 -9.81 -1.28
C ALA A 46 15.68 -8.57 -1.44
N THR A 47 15.92 -7.56 -0.59
CA THR A 47 15.62 -6.18 -0.93
C THR A 47 16.46 -5.85 -2.16
N GLN A 48 16.02 -6.32 -3.33
CA GLN A 48 16.23 -5.57 -4.56
C GLN A 48 15.44 -4.29 -4.37
N SER A 49 16.03 -3.33 -3.65
CA SER A 49 15.75 -1.94 -3.93
C SER A 49 16.16 -1.77 -5.39
N ILE A 50 15.18 -1.88 -6.29
CA ILE A 50 15.33 -1.38 -7.64
C ILE A 50 15.61 0.11 -7.41
N LEU A 51 16.90 0.46 -7.42
CA LEU A 51 17.33 1.84 -7.50
C LEU A 51 16.86 2.29 -8.88
N ILE A 52 15.60 2.73 -8.97
CA ILE A 52 15.10 3.38 -10.16
C ILE A 52 15.91 4.67 -10.24
N LYS A 53 17.06 4.63 -10.92
CA LYS A 53 17.77 5.81 -11.40
C LYS A 53 16.86 6.45 -12.44
N GLN A 54 15.72 7.02 -12.01
CA GLN A 54 14.98 7.92 -12.87
C GLN A 54 15.88 9.14 -13.03
N PRO A 55 16.34 9.47 -14.25
CA PRO A 55 16.92 10.78 -14.46
C PRO A 55 15.87 11.79 -13.99
N LYS A 56 16.28 12.76 -13.17
CA LYS A 56 15.42 13.92 -12.85
C LYS A 56 15.18 14.65 -14.17
N GLN A 57 14.14 14.25 -14.90
CA GLN A 57 13.71 14.94 -16.09
C GLN A 57 13.02 16.22 -15.62
N PHE A 58 13.74 17.33 -15.74
CA PHE A 58 13.17 18.65 -15.59
C PHE A 58 12.34 18.93 -16.84
N THR A 59 11.03 18.70 -16.75
CA THR A 59 10.11 19.11 -17.81
C THR A 59 9.98 20.63 -17.81
N THR A 60 10.39 21.26 -18.90
CA THR A 60 10.23 22.71 -19.10
C THR A 60 8.77 23.00 -19.37
N ILE A 61 8.09 23.69 -18.45
CA ILE A 61 6.66 23.97 -18.56
C ILE A 61 6.43 25.19 -19.45
N ASN A 62 6.34 24.98 -20.77
CA ASN A 62 5.93 26.03 -21.70
C ASN A 62 4.41 26.22 -21.60
N SER A 63 3.99 27.34 -21.00
CA SER A 63 2.62 27.53 -20.51
C SER A 63 1.79 28.34 -21.51
N ASN A 64 1.20 27.70 -22.52
CA ASN A 64 0.09 28.31 -23.26
C ASN A 64 -1.20 28.13 -22.44
N THR A 65 -1.85 29.23 -22.08
CA THR A 65 -3.00 29.27 -21.15
C THR A 65 -4.22 28.49 -21.64
N SER A 66 -4.40 28.31 -22.95
CA SER A 66 -5.49 27.52 -23.54
C SER A 66 -5.35 26.02 -23.28
N VAL A 67 -4.13 25.49 -23.13
CA VAL A 67 -3.89 24.06 -22.89
C VAL A 67 -4.25 23.66 -21.46
N LEU A 68 -4.26 24.62 -20.52
CA LEU A 68 -4.61 24.34 -19.12
C LEU A 68 -6.10 24.00 -18.93
N SER A 69 -6.99 24.54 -19.77
CA SER A 69 -8.44 24.27 -19.69
C SER A 69 -8.83 22.90 -20.23
N ASP A 70 -7.98 22.26 -21.04
CA ASP A 70 -8.28 20.97 -21.68
C ASP A 70 -8.01 19.77 -20.76
N ILE A 71 -7.30 19.98 -19.65
CA ILE A 71 -6.97 18.90 -18.71
C ILE A 71 -8.19 18.55 -17.88
N GLN A 72 -8.79 17.42 -18.23
CA GLN A 72 -9.92 16.86 -17.51
C GLN A 72 -9.46 16.07 -16.31
N ILE A 73 -9.98 16.41 -15.13
CA ILE A 73 -9.57 15.82 -13.86
C ILE A 73 -10.76 15.18 -13.16
N GLN A 74 -10.57 13.93 -12.77
CA GLN A 74 -11.45 13.19 -11.88
C GLN A 74 -10.85 13.17 -10.46
N CYS A 75 -11.64 13.58 -9.48
CA CYS A 75 -11.28 13.57 -8.07
C CYS A 75 -12.01 12.45 -7.35
N ILE A 76 -11.25 11.50 -6.80
CA ILE A 76 -11.76 10.41 -5.99
C ILE A 76 -11.31 10.62 -4.56
N ILE A 77 -12.27 10.92 -3.69
CA ILE A 77 -12.00 11.28 -2.30
C ILE A 77 -12.48 10.15 -1.39
N PHE A 78 -11.56 9.46 -0.74
CA PHE A 78 -11.91 8.53 0.32
C PHE A 78 -12.37 9.30 1.56
N ILE A 79 -13.45 8.85 2.22
CA ILE A 79 -13.93 9.36 3.49
C ILE A 79 -13.85 8.24 4.53
N HIS A 80 -12.97 8.42 5.51
CA HIS A 80 -12.74 7.41 6.53
C HIS A 80 -13.95 7.26 7.48
N PRO A 81 -14.36 6.03 7.85
CA PRO A 81 -15.49 5.76 8.75
C PRO A 81 -15.36 6.48 10.10
N ASN A 82 -14.14 6.56 10.61
CA ASN A 82 -13.84 7.12 11.93
C ASN A 82 -13.52 8.62 11.88
N GLN A 83 -13.68 9.28 10.73
CA GLN A 83 -13.38 10.71 10.62
C GLN A 83 -14.29 11.52 11.54
N LEU A 84 -13.69 12.41 12.32
CA LEU A 84 -14.41 13.37 13.14
C LEU A 84 -14.94 14.50 12.26
N PHE A 85 -16.09 15.09 12.62
CA PHE A 85 -16.68 16.21 11.88
C PHE A 85 -16.89 15.96 10.38
N LYS A 86 -17.33 14.76 10.00
CA LYS A 86 -17.52 14.33 8.59
C LYS A 86 -18.23 15.37 7.72
N ARG A 87 -19.32 15.96 8.22
CA ARG A 87 -20.09 16.97 7.48
C ARG A 87 -19.26 18.21 7.16
N LYS A 88 -18.42 18.68 8.09
CA LYS A 88 -17.52 19.82 7.89
C LYS A 88 -16.48 19.53 6.80
N TYR A 89 -15.91 18.32 6.80
CA TYR A 89 -14.95 17.92 5.75
C TYR A 89 -15.62 17.79 4.39
N VAL A 90 -16.77 17.11 4.31
CA VAL A 90 -17.54 16.97 3.07
C VAL A 90 -17.91 18.33 2.48
N GLN A 91 -18.44 19.25 3.30
CA GLN A 91 -18.76 20.61 2.89
C GLN A 91 -17.51 21.36 2.42
N THR A 92 -16.44 21.34 3.22
CA THR A 92 -15.16 21.99 2.83
C THR A 92 -14.66 21.46 1.50
N LEU A 93 -14.64 20.15 1.28
CA LEU A 93 -14.17 19.55 0.03
C LEU A 93 -15.02 20.04 -1.14
N ARG A 94 -16.35 19.88 -1.04
CA ARG A 94 -17.33 20.30 -2.05
C ARG A 94 -17.19 21.78 -2.40
N ASP A 95 -16.95 22.63 -1.42
CA ASP A 95 -16.95 24.07 -1.60
C ASP A 95 -15.55 24.61 -2.02
N THR A 96 -14.50 23.78 -1.98
CA THR A 96 -13.10 24.19 -2.25
C THR A 96 -12.55 23.65 -3.58
N TYR A 97 -11.66 22.64 -3.56
CA TYR A 97 -10.93 22.21 -4.74
C TYR A 97 -11.71 21.18 -5.56
N THR A 98 -12.60 20.40 -4.95
CA THR A 98 -13.33 19.35 -5.69
C THR A 98 -14.36 19.93 -6.66
N LYS A 99 -14.87 21.14 -6.42
CA LYS A 99 -15.70 21.89 -7.39
C LYS A 99 -14.96 22.22 -8.69
N GLN A 100 -13.64 22.25 -8.64
CA GLN A 100 -12.81 22.53 -9.82
C GLN A 100 -12.45 21.25 -10.57
N CYS A 101 -12.83 20.07 -10.08
CA CYS A 101 -12.66 18.82 -10.82
C CYS A 101 -13.81 18.67 -11.82
N ASN A 102 -13.55 18.06 -12.96
CA ASN A 102 -14.58 17.78 -13.97
C ASN A 102 -15.56 16.72 -13.46
N HIS A 103 -15.07 15.78 -12.67
CA HIS A 103 -15.88 14.77 -12.01
C HIS A 103 -15.35 14.52 -10.59
N THR A 104 -16.25 14.43 -9.62
CA THR A 104 -15.89 14.14 -8.23
C THR A 104 -16.74 12.99 -7.70
N VAL A 105 -16.08 12.00 -7.11
CA VAL A 105 -16.71 10.88 -6.42
C VAL A 105 -16.12 10.76 -5.03
N TYR A 106 -16.99 10.67 -4.05
CA TYR A 106 -16.62 10.37 -2.69
C TYR A 106 -16.77 8.86 -2.46
N ILE A 107 -15.77 8.22 -1.87
CA ILE A 107 -15.76 6.79 -1.63
C ILE A 107 -15.70 6.53 -0.15
N THR A 108 -16.49 5.57 0.34
CA THR A 108 -16.44 5.15 1.73
C THR A 108 -16.66 3.65 1.86
N ASN A 109 -16.12 3.05 2.91
CA ASN A 109 -16.43 1.69 3.32
C ASN A 109 -17.44 1.64 4.50
N SER A 110 -18.14 2.76 4.75
CA SER A 110 -19.21 2.84 5.75
C SER A 110 -20.57 3.07 5.09
N GLU A 111 -21.48 2.12 5.28
CA GLU A 111 -22.87 2.26 4.84
C GLU A 111 -23.56 3.47 5.50
N GLY A 112 -23.23 3.76 6.76
CA GLY A 112 -23.77 4.92 7.47
C GLY A 112 -23.36 6.23 6.81
N ILE A 113 -22.09 6.35 6.38
CA ILE A 113 -21.62 7.54 5.64
C ILE A 113 -22.33 7.63 4.29
N ARG A 114 -22.42 6.54 3.52
CA ARG A 114 -23.10 6.57 2.23
C ARG A 114 -24.53 7.07 2.36
N ARG A 115 -25.31 6.52 3.29
CA ARG A 115 -26.71 6.92 3.50
C ARG A 115 -26.84 8.37 3.95
N ASN A 116 -25.98 8.82 4.85
CA ASN A 116 -26.07 10.18 5.41
C ASN A 116 -25.72 11.28 4.40
N PHE A 117 -24.93 10.96 3.36
CA PHE A 117 -24.44 11.96 2.40
C PHE A 117 -24.89 11.71 0.95
N SER A 118 -25.63 10.63 0.66
CA SER A 118 -26.04 10.28 -0.71
C SER A 118 -26.94 11.33 -1.38
N GLU A 119 -27.64 12.14 -0.60
CA GLU A 119 -28.47 13.25 -1.11
C GLU A 119 -27.65 14.51 -1.39
N GLU A 120 -26.50 14.68 -0.72
CA GLU A 120 -25.67 15.89 -0.83
C GLU A 120 -24.55 15.76 -1.86
N ILE A 121 -24.01 14.55 -2.03
CA ILE A 121 -22.82 14.28 -2.85
C ILE A 121 -22.88 12.88 -3.48
N ASN A 122 -22.14 12.70 -4.59
CA ASN A 122 -21.97 11.39 -5.24
C ASN A 122 -21.06 10.48 -4.38
N VAL A 123 -21.68 9.64 -3.55
CA VAL A 123 -20.97 8.71 -2.65
C VAL A 123 -21.09 7.27 -3.15
N ALA A 124 -19.95 6.67 -3.50
CA ALA A 124 -19.84 5.26 -3.77
C ALA A 124 -19.43 4.49 -2.51
N PHE A 125 -20.01 3.30 -2.32
CA PHE A 125 -19.64 2.39 -1.26
C PHE A 125 -18.74 1.28 -1.79
N VAL A 126 -17.64 1.02 -1.08
CA VAL A 126 -16.73 -0.09 -1.35
C VAL A 126 -16.80 -1.09 -0.20
N LYS A 127 -17.12 -2.35 -0.54
CA LYS A 127 -17.29 -3.42 0.45
C LYS A 127 -15.94 -3.97 0.90
N THR A 128 -15.27 -3.27 1.81
CA THR A 128 -14.01 -3.73 2.41
C THR A 128 -13.86 -3.28 3.87
N LYS A 129 -13.31 -4.15 4.72
CA LYS A 129 -12.91 -3.78 6.09
C LYS A 129 -11.55 -3.09 6.15
N LYS A 130 -10.84 -3.01 5.01
CA LYS A 130 -9.50 -2.45 4.91
C LYS A 130 -9.56 -0.92 4.83
N THR A 131 -8.52 -0.28 5.37
CA THR A 131 -8.37 1.18 5.42
C THR A 131 -7.47 1.69 4.29
N GLN A 132 -7.26 3.00 4.21
CA GLN A 132 -6.37 3.67 3.26
C GLN A 132 -4.90 3.22 3.30
N TYR A 133 -4.51 2.42 4.29
CA TYR A 133 -3.17 1.82 4.38
C TYR A 133 -3.04 0.50 3.63
N HIS A 134 -4.10 0.02 3.00
CA HIS A 134 -4.14 -1.29 2.36
C HIS A 134 -4.48 -1.18 0.88
N TRP A 135 -3.77 -1.94 0.05
CA TRP A 135 -3.97 -1.98 -1.40
C TRP A 135 -5.37 -2.44 -1.81
N ASP A 136 -6.03 -3.28 -1.00
CA ASP A 136 -7.38 -3.77 -1.28
C ASP A 136 -8.40 -2.63 -1.44
N LEU A 137 -8.27 -1.57 -0.63
CA LEU A 137 -9.15 -0.40 -0.77
C LEU A 137 -8.95 0.26 -2.14
N TYR A 138 -7.69 0.56 -2.50
CA TYR A 138 -7.36 1.19 -3.77
C TYR A 138 -7.74 0.33 -4.98
N ARG A 139 -7.62 -0.99 -4.87
CA ARG A 139 -8.09 -1.93 -5.89
C ARG A 139 -9.59 -1.74 -6.16
N GLU A 140 -10.41 -1.66 -5.12
CA GLU A 140 -11.84 -1.45 -5.27
C GLU A 140 -12.17 -0.04 -5.81
N ILE A 141 -11.42 0.97 -5.37
CA ILE A 141 -11.52 2.34 -5.91
C ILE A 141 -11.21 2.36 -7.42
N ILE A 142 -10.13 1.71 -7.84
CA ILE A 142 -9.72 1.66 -9.25
C ILE A 142 -10.76 0.91 -10.08
N LYS A 143 -11.30 -0.22 -9.59
CA LYS A 143 -12.39 -0.94 -10.25
C LYS A 143 -13.63 -0.07 -10.45
N TYR A 144 -13.97 0.73 -9.45
CA TYR A 144 -15.07 1.68 -9.57
C TYR A 144 -14.78 2.74 -10.65
N SER A 145 -13.58 3.32 -10.63
CA SER A 145 -13.15 4.32 -11.60
C SER A 145 -13.16 3.79 -13.04
N THR A 146 -12.60 2.61 -13.28
CA THR A 146 -12.54 2.03 -14.63
C THR A 146 -13.92 1.71 -15.20
N LYS A 147 -14.84 1.19 -14.38
CA LYS A 147 -16.23 0.94 -14.80
C LYS A 147 -16.95 2.23 -15.21
N TYR A 148 -16.70 3.32 -14.49
CA TYR A 148 -17.30 4.62 -14.79
C TYR A 148 -16.66 5.27 -16.04
N ASN A 149 -15.34 5.19 -16.17
CA ASN A 149 -14.60 5.78 -17.29
C ASN A 149 -14.85 5.08 -18.62
N GLN A 150 -15.35 3.83 -18.63
CA GLN A 150 -15.85 3.20 -19.87
C GLN A 150 -16.97 4.02 -20.56
N GLN A 151 -17.63 4.93 -19.84
CA GLN A 151 -18.73 5.76 -20.35
C GLN A 151 -18.33 7.22 -20.60
N GLN A 152 -17.11 7.64 -20.24
CA GLN A 152 -16.68 9.05 -20.28
C GLN A 152 -15.30 9.24 -20.89
N SER A 153 -14.93 10.51 -21.10
CA SER A 153 -13.65 10.96 -21.60
C SER A 153 -12.47 10.56 -20.71
N GLN A 154 -11.25 10.58 -21.27
CA GLN A 154 -10.03 10.23 -20.55
C GLN A 154 -9.72 11.29 -19.48
N PHE A 155 -9.83 10.90 -18.20
CA PHE A 155 -9.50 11.77 -17.07
C PHE A 155 -8.13 11.48 -16.48
N TRP A 156 -7.43 12.54 -16.08
CA TRP A 156 -6.43 12.43 -15.03
C TRP A 156 -7.14 12.15 -13.71
N THR A 157 -6.85 11.01 -13.09
CA THR A 157 -7.49 10.59 -11.84
C THR A 157 -6.61 10.93 -10.65
N ILE A 158 -7.18 11.66 -9.70
CA ILE A 158 -6.60 11.90 -8.37
C ILE A 158 -7.31 11.00 -7.38
N ILE A 159 -6.54 10.28 -6.57
CA ILE A 159 -7.06 9.56 -5.40
C ILE A 159 -6.46 10.21 -4.16
N SER A 160 -7.32 10.69 -3.27
CA SER A 160 -6.91 11.32 -2.02
C SER A 160 -7.88 11.01 -0.89
N ASP A 161 -7.55 11.43 0.33
CA ASP A 161 -8.43 11.36 1.49
C ASP A 161 -9.14 12.70 1.74
N GLU A 162 -10.03 12.71 2.73
CA GLU A 162 -10.80 13.89 3.10
C GLU A 162 -9.98 15.03 3.72
N GLN A 163 -8.72 14.78 4.11
CA GLN A 163 -7.85 15.75 4.76
C GLN A 163 -6.90 16.44 3.77
N THR A 164 -6.80 15.91 2.56
CA THR A 164 -5.94 16.43 1.51
C THR A 164 -6.52 17.70 0.89
N PHE A 165 -5.68 18.72 0.71
CA PHE A 165 -6.00 19.93 -0.04
C PHE A 165 -5.12 20.05 -1.29
N ILE A 166 -5.71 20.41 -2.43
CA ILE A 166 -5.03 20.46 -3.72
C ILE A 166 -5.21 21.83 -4.36
N VAL A 167 -4.10 22.45 -4.75
CA VAL A 167 -4.10 23.66 -5.58
C VAL A 167 -4.25 23.25 -7.04
N MET A 168 -5.49 23.20 -7.53
CA MET A 168 -5.84 22.64 -8.84
C MET A 168 -5.16 23.35 -10.02
N ALA A 169 -4.90 24.67 -9.91
CA ALA A 169 -4.15 25.41 -10.92
C ALA A 169 -2.72 24.88 -11.08
N ASN A 170 -2.03 24.62 -9.97
CA ASN A 170 -0.68 24.06 -9.98
C ASN A 170 -0.69 22.63 -10.50
N LEU A 171 -1.70 21.84 -10.13
CA LEU A 171 -1.84 20.48 -10.62
C LEU A 171 -2.04 20.45 -12.15
N ARG A 172 -2.95 21.26 -12.70
CA ARG A 172 -3.15 21.36 -14.15
C ARG A 172 -1.87 21.75 -14.87
N ARG A 173 -1.14 22.72 -14.33
CA ARG A 173 0.15 23.14 -14.89
C ARG A 173 1.20 22.03 -14.86
N LEU A 174 1.18 21.16 -13.85
CA LEU A 174 2.05 19.98 -13.80
C LEU A 174 1.62 18.96 -14.85
N LEU A 175 0.32 18.64 -14.91
CA LEU A 175 -0.23 17.62 -15.81
C LEU A 175 -0.13 18.01 -17.29
N SER A 176 -0.13 19.31 -17.62
CA SER A 176 0.04 19.78 -19.00
C SER A 176 1.39 19.36 -19.59
N ALA A 177 2.41 19.19 -18.74
CA ALA A 177 3.72 18.70 -19.18
C ALA A 177 3.71 17.22 -19.61
N PHE A 178 2.70 16.46 -19.19
CA PHE A 178 2.58 15.02 -19.45
C PHE A 178 1.47 14.67 -20.45
N ASN A 179 0.58 15.61 -20.78
CA ASN A 179 -0.64 15.35 -21.55
C ASN A 179 -0.38 14.79 -22.96
N ASN A 180 0.75 15.12 -23.57
CA ASN A 180 1.12 14.67 -24.92
C ASN A 180 1.97 13.39 -24.93
N SER A 181 2.22 12.79 -23.77
CA SER A 181 3.00 11.56 -23.69
C SER A 181 2.12 10.34 -23.95
N GLN A 182 2.61 9.40 -24.75
CA GLN A 182 1.94 8.11 -25.00
C GLN A 182 2.09 7.13 -23.83
N GLN A 183 2.81 7.51 -22.77
CA GLN A 183 3.08 6.66 -21.62
C GLN A 183 2.04 6.84 -20.52
N SER A 184 1.74 5.76 -19.80
CA SER A 184 0.93 5.81 -18.58
C SER A 184 1.78 6.28 -17.40
N PHE A 185 1.30 7.27 -16.65
CA PHE A 185 1.99 7.80 -15.47
C PHE A 185 1.21 7.55 -14.20
N ILE A 186 1.95 7.20 -13.14
CA ILE A 186 1.47 7.25 -11.76
C ILE A 186 2.39 8.23 -11.03
N LEU A 187 1.80 9.31 -10.52
CA LEU A 187 2.52 10.36 -9.80
C LEU A 187 2.16 10.27 -8.32
N GLY A 188 3.16 10.44 -7.46
CA GLY A 188 2.95 10.43 -6.02
C GLY A 188 4.24 10.59 -5.26
N ARG A 189 4.12 10.82 -3.96
CA ARG A 189 5.27 10.80 -3.06
C ARG A 189 5.66 9.34 -2.81
N ILE A 190 6.77 8.91 -3.39
CA ILE A 190 7.38 7.61 -3.09
C ILE A 190 8.13 7.77 -1.76
N SER A 191 7.73 7.01 -0.74
CA SER A 191 8.45 6.92 0.52
C SER A 191 9.11 5.55 0.59
N SER A 192 10.44 5.50 0.42
CA SER A 192 11.22 4.36 0.91
C SER A 192 11.31 4.52 2.43
N LYS A 193 10.72 3.60 3.18
CA LYS A 193 11.13 3.41 4.57
C LYS A 193 12.51 2.77 4.60
#